data_AF-A0A7W1NWG5-F1
#
_entry.id   AF-A0A7W1NWG5-F1
#
_cell.length_a   1.000
_cell.length_b   1.000
_cell.length_c   1.000
_cell.angle_alpha   90.00
_cell.angle_beta   90.00
_cell.angle_gamma   90.00
#
_symmetry.space_group_name_H-M   'P 1'
#
loop_
_entity.id
_entity.type
_entity.pdbx_description
1 polymer ?
#
loop_
_entity_poly.entity_id
_entity_poly.type
_entity_poly.pdbx_seq_one_letter_code
_entity_poly.pdbx_strand_id
1 'polypeptide(L)'
;MNETNDNTSMPPDSLFSVEAMRLALDTPWKAINEIERLLLLPLARIQCALAGVVWRSGWKFYGLPIIQKHRRSTMTIGAGMELRSTARSNPLGPNRPCILSTRREGAVLQIGTGFGMTGGSVVCEERII
;
A
#
# COMPACT_ATOMS: atom_id res chain seq x y z
N MET A 1 -14.59 -26.63 -27.62
CA MET A 1 -14.64 -25.21 -27.21
C MET A 1 -13.94 -25.17 -25.86
N ASN A 2 -12.63 -24.90 -25.85
CA ASN A 2 -11.81 -24.96 -24.63
C ASN A 2 -12.02 -23.69 -23.81
N GLU A 3 -12.46 -23.86 -22.57
CA GLU A 3 -12.41 -22.82 -21.54
C GLU A 3 -10.94 -22.61 -21.14
N THR A 4 -10.33 -21.54 -21.62
CA THR A 4 -9.08 -21.02 -21.08
C THR A 4 -9.38 -20.35 -19.73
N ASN A 5 -9.04 -21.06 -18.65
CA ASN A 5 -8.97 -20.51 -17.30
C ASN A 5 -7.99 -19.32 -17.27
N ASP A 6 -8.56 -18.12 -17.22
CA ASP A 6 -7.84 -16.86 -17.02
C ASP A 6 -7.41 -16.72 -15.54
N ASN A 7 -6.47 -17.57 -15.12
CA ASN A 7 -5.79 -17.46 -13.83
C ASN A 7 -4.60 -16.49 -13.86
N THR A 8 -4.50 -15.65 -14.89
CA THR A 8 -3.32 -14.82 -15.20
C THR A 8 -3.16 -13.58 -14.30
N SER A 9 -4.08 -13.37 -13.35
CA SER A 9 -4.18 -12.13 -12.56
C SER A 9 -3.65 -12.22 -11.12
N MET A 10 -3.32 -13.41 -10.63
CA MET A 10 -2.85 -13.60 -9.25
C MET A 10 -1.31 -13.69 -9.23
N PRO A 11 -0.61 -12.88 -8.41
CA PRO A 11 0.83 -13.05 -8.22
C PRO A 11 1.10 -14.44 -7.63
N PRO A 12 2.12 -15.18 -8.10
CA PRO A 12 2.39 -16.55 -7.67
C PRO A 12 2.69 -16.62 -6.17
N ASP A 13 2.18 -17.67 -5.51
CA ASP A 13 2.25 -17.90 -4.06
C ASP A 13 3.69 -18.06 -3.52
N SER A 14 4.67 -18.23 -4.41
CA SER A 14 6.09 -18.31 -4.09
C SER A 14 6.91 -17.31 -4.89
N LEU A 15 7.67 -16.48 -4.18
CA LEU A 15 8.63 -15.50 -4.71
C LEU A 15 9.74 -16.15 -5.59
N PHE A 16 9.90 -17.47 -5.51
CA PHE A 16 10.94 -18.23 -6.24
C PHE A 16 10.35 -19.26 -7.22
N SER A 17 9.09 -19.11 -7.62
CA SER A 17 8.50 -19.96 -8.67
C SER A 17 9.06 -19.64 -10.05
N VAL A 18 9.09 -20.63 -10.94
CA VAL A 18 9.44 -20.43 -12.37
C VAL A 18 8.51 -19.39 -13.01
N GLU A 19 7.25 -19.36 -12.59
CA GLU A 19 6.25 -18.38 -13.00
C GLU A 19 6.59 -16.97 -12.53
N ALA A 20 7.02 -16.80 -11.26
CA ALA A 20 7.51 -15.52 -10.76
C ALA A 20 8.73 -15.03 -11.56
N MET A 21 9.63 -15.95 -11.92
CA MET A 21 10.83 -15.62 -12.69
C MET A 21 10.49 -15.24 -14.14
N ARG A 22 9.56 -15.95 -14.79
CA ARG A 22 9.04 -15.58 -16.12
C ARG A 22 8.34 -14.22 -16.10
N LEU A 23 7.45 -14.00 -15.13
CA LEU A 23 6.74 -12.73 -14.97
C LEU A 23 7.70 -11.56 -14.71
N ALA A 24 8.78 -11.79 -13.96
CA ALA A 24 9.82 -10.80 -13.73
C ALA A 24 10.59 -10.46 -15.02
N LEU A 25 10.83 -11.44 -15.91
CA LEU A 25 11.43 -11.21 -17.22
C LEU A 25 10.48 -10.44 -18.15
N ASP A 26 9.18 -10.75 -18.13
CA ASP A 26 8.18 -10.08 -18.97
C ASP A 26 7.88 -8.65 -18.47
N THR A 27 8.01 -8.41 -17.16
CA THR A 27 7.70 -7.13 -16.52
C THR A 27 8.78 -6.67 -15.54
N PRO A 28 10.00 -6.38 -16.01
CA PRO A 28 11.15 -6.08 -15.16
C PRO A 28 10.93 -4.87 -14.24
N TRP A 29 10.13 -3.88 -14.69
CA TRP A 29 9.78 -2.72 -13.86
C TRP A 29 8.91 -3.10 -12.66
N LYS A 30 8.06 -4.14 -12.75
CA LYS A 30 7.29 -4.64 -11.61
C LYS A 30 8.21 -5.30 -10.60
N ALA A 31 9.21 -6.06 -11.05
CA ALA A 31 10.21 -6.65 -10.17
C ALA A 31 11.02 -5.58 -9.44
N ILE A 32 11.44 -4.51 -10.14
CA ILE A 32 12.11 -3.35 -9.53
C ILE A 32 11.22 -2.70 -8.47
N ASN A 33 9.93 -2.47 -8.77
CA ASN A 33 8.98 -1.90 -7.81
C ASN A 33 8.81 -2.79 -6.55
N GLU A 34 8.83 -4.12 -6.69
CA GLU A 34 8.78 -5.04 -5.55
C GLU A 34 10.06 -4.97 -4.70
N ILE A 35 11.23 -4.88 -5.33
CA ILE A 35 12.51 -4.72 -4.62
C ILE A 35 12.52 -3.39 -3.87
N GLU A 36 12.18 -2.28 -4.53
CA GLU A 36 12.08 -0.95 -3.89
C GLU A 36 11.10 -0.99 -2.70
N ARG A 37 9.92 -1.63 -2.86
CA ARG A 37 8.93 -1.81 -1.78
C ARG A 37 9.52 -2.55 -0.58
N LEU A 38 10.25 -3.64 -0.82
CA LEU A 38 10.86 -4.45 0.25
C LEU A 38 11.96 -3.68 0.97
N LEU A 39 12.79 -2.94 0.24
CA LEU A 39 13.85 -2.08 0.81
C LEU A 39 13.28 -0.96 1.70
N LEU A 40 12.11 -0.42 1.35
CA LEU A 40 11.43 0.62 2.13
C LEU A 40 10.63 0.08 3.32
N LEU A 41 10.42 -1.24 3.41
CA LEU A 41 9.57 -1.85 4.44
C LEU A 41 10.01 -1.50 5.88
N PRO A 42 11.30 -1.51 6.26
CA PRO A 42 11.72 -1.13 7.61
C PRO A 42 11.34 0.32 7.94
N LEU A 43 11.54 1.23 6.99
CA LEU A 43 11.23 2.65 7.16
C LEU A 43 9.72 2.88 7.25
N ALA A 44 8.93 2.19 6.43
CA ALA A 44 7.47 2.18 6.52
C ALA A 44 6.98 1.70 7.89
N ARG A 45 7.55 0.61 8.42
CA ARG A 45 7.19 0.10 9.76
C ARG A 45 7.53 1.09 10.85
N ILE A 46 8.70 1.71 10.81
CA ILE A 46 9.12 2.74 11.76
C ILE A 46 8.16 3.95 11.68
N GLN A 47 7.86 4.44 10.48
CA GLN A 47 6.92 5.55 10.29
C GLN A 47 5.54 5.26 10.89
N CYS A 48 4.97 4.08 10.61
CA CYS A 48 3.70 3.67 11.20
C CYS A 48 3.78 3.56 12.73
N ALA A 49 4.85 2.95 13.27
CA ALA A 49 5.04 2.81 14.70
C ALA A 49 5.15 4.16 15.41
N LEU A 50 5.92 5.11 14.86
CA LEU A 50 6.04 6.48 15.38
C LEU A 50 4.71 7.24 15.32
N ALA A 51 3.89 6.96 14.31
CA ALA A 51 2.53 7.49 14.23
C ALA A 51 1.55 6.77 15.19
N GLY A 52 1.93 5.68 15.87
CA GLY A 52 1.02 4.86 16.67
C GLY A 52 -0.02 4.10 15.84
N VAL A 53 0.30 3.81 14.58
CA VAL A 53 -0.53 3.01 13.67
C VAL A 53 -0.04 1.57 13.68
N VAL A 54 -0.93 0.65 14.06
CA VAL A 54 -0.62 -0.78 14.15
C VAL A 54 -0.44 -1.37 12.75
N TRP A 55 0.74 -1.94 12.50
CA TRP A 55 1.02 -2.66 11.26
C TRP A 55 0.18 -3.94 11.17
N ARG A 56 -0.43 -4.20 10.02
CA ARG A 56 -1.20 -5.44 9.75
C ARG A 56 -0.58 -6.26 8.63
N SER A 57 -0.98 -7.52 8.53
CA SER A 57 -0.52 -8.43 7.47
C SER A 57 -0.91 -7.93 6.08
N GLY A 58 -0.10 -8.26 5.08
CA GLY A 58 -0.39 -7.97 3.68
C GLY A 58 -0.24 -6.51 3.25
N TRP A 59 0.25 -5.62 4.11
CA TRP A 59 0.48 -4.22 3.71
C TRP A 59 1.60 -4.09 2.65
N LYS A 60 1.33 -3.30 1.62
CA LYS A 60 2.25 -3.03 0.50
C LYS A 60 2.33 -1.54 0.23
N PHE A 61 3.50 -0.95 0.45
CA PHE A 61 3.77 0.46 0.17
C PHE A 61 4.78 0.60 -0.96
N TYR A 62 4.31 0.98 -2.15
CA TYR A 62 5.20 1.35 -3.26
C TYR A 62 5.56 2.82 -3.13
N GLY A 63 6.71 3.07 -2.51
CA GLY A 63 7.06 4.39 -1.95
C GLY A 63 6.39 4.63 -0.59
N LEU A 64 6.94 5.57 0.17
CA LEU A 64 6.40 5.88 1.50
C LEU A 64 5.15 6.75 1.40
N PRO A 65 4.05 6.39 2.07
CA PRO A 65 2.95 7.32 2.26
C PRO A 65 3.33 8.43 3.23
N ILE A 66 2.55 9.51 3.26
CA ILE A 66 2.62 10.53 4.31
C ILE A 66 1.55 10.21 5.35
N ILE A 67 1.98 9.86 6.56
CA ILE A 67 1.08 9.58 7.70
C ILE A 67 1.13 10.77 8.66
N GLN A 68 0.00 11.48 8.77
CA GLN A 68 -0.17 12.65 9.63
C GLN A 68 -1.27 12.41 10.65
N LYS A 69 -0.95 11.73 11.74
CA LYS A 69 -1.91 11.42 12.79
C LYS A 69 -1.81 12.43 13.94
N HIS A 70 -2.93 13.01 14.35
CA HIS A 70 -3.02 13.81 15.55
C HIS A 70 -2.81 12.90 16.78
N ARG A 71 -2.09 13.36 17.81
CA ARG A 71 -1.73 12.48 18.94
C ARG A 71 -2.95 11.97 19.70
N ARG A 72 -4.00 12.80 19.80
CA ARG A 72 -5.29 12.49 20.45
C ARG A 72 -6.40 12.06 19.48
N SER A 73 -6.06 11.56 18.29
CA SER A 73 -7.01 10.95 17.34
C SER A 73 -6.84 9.43 17.28
N THR A 74 -7.77 8.76 16.59
CA THR A 74 -7.69 7.33 16.27
C THR A 74 -7.51 7.15 14.76
N MET A 75 -6.56 6.29 14.39
CA MET A 75 -6.35 5.84 13.02
C MET A 75 -6.23 4.32 13.03
N THR A 76 -7.22 3.62 12.47
CA THR A 76 -7.27 2.16 12.43
C THR A 76 -7.36 1.70 10.98
N ILE A 77 -6.49 0.79 10.59
CA ILE A 77 -6.37 0.32 9.21
C ILE A 77 -6.38 -1.21 9.22
N GLY A 78 -7.22 -1.81 8.39
CA GLY A 78 -7.33 -3.25 8.20
C GLY A 78 -6.11 -3.89 7.54
N ALA A 79 -6.12 -5.22 7.42
CA ALA A 79 -5.11 -5.97 6.70
C ALA A 79 -5.16 -5.73 5.18
N GLY A 80 -4.08 -6.04 4.47
CA GLY A 80 -4.04 -6.00 3.00
C GLY A 80 -4.08 -4.61 2.38
N MET A 81 -3.66 -3.56 3.10
CA MET A 81 -3.61 -2.20 2.53
C MET A 81 -2.54 -2.09 1.45
N GLU A 82 -2.88 -1.46 0.32
CA GLU A 82 -1.95 -1.18 -0.76
C GLU A 82 -1.91 0.31 -1.10
N LEU A 83 -0.75 0.95 -0.94
CA LEU A 83 -0.55 2.37 -1.24
C LEU A 83 0.55 2.53 -2.30
N ARG A 84 0.25 3.32 -3.33
CA ARG A 84 1.17 3.64 -4.43
C ARG A 84 1.48 5.14 -4.42
N SER A 85 2.66 5.49 -3.93
CA SER A 85 3.09 6.87 -3.65
C SER A 85 4.12 7.41 -4.65
N THR A 86 4.68 6.58 -5.53
CA THR A 86 5.68 6.99 -6.53
C THR A 86 5.15 6.86 -7.95
N ALA A 87 5.57 7.76 -8.84
CA ALA A 87 5.14 7.79 -10.24
C ALA A 87 5.34 6.45 -10.95
N ARG A 88 6.45 5.75 -10.70
CA ARG A 88 6.78 4.46 -11.33
C ARG A 88 5.94 3.28 -10.81
N SER A 89 5.28 3.44 -9.68
CA SER A 89 4.52 2.35 -9.06
C SER A 89 3.19 2.07 -9.72
N ASN A 90 2.65 2.97 -10.57
CA ASN A 90 1.38 2.77 -11.25
C ASN A 90 1.47 3.36 -12.67
N PRO A 91 1.01 2.67 -13.74
CA PRO A 91 0.99 3.23 -15.10
C PRO A 91 0.26 4.57 -15.24
N LEU A 92 -0.66 4.89 -14.32
CA LEU A 92 -1.31 6.20 -14.23
C LEU A 92 -0.34 7.34 -13.86
N GLY A 93 0.87 7.03 -13.40
CA GLY A 93 1.93 7.98 -13.12
C GLY A 93 1.56 8.99 -12.01
N PRO A 94 1.24 8.56 -10.77
CA PRO A 94 0.85 9.49 -9.72
C PRO A 94 1.93 10.54 -9.48
N ASN A 95 1.51 11.80 -9.46
CA ASN A 95 2.39 12.96 -9.27
C ASN A 95 2.51 13.41 -7.80
N ARG A 96 1.91 12.67 -6.88
CA ARG A 96 1.90 12.95 -5.44
C ARG A 96 1.84 11.64 -4.64
N PRO A 97 2.38 11.61 -3.41
CA PRO A 97 2.31 10.44 -2.55
C PRO A 97 0.89 10.22 -2.02
N CYS A 98 0.63 9.01 -1.51
CA CYS A 98 -0.56 8.74 -0.72
C CYS A 98 -0.46 9.47 0.64
N ILE A 99 -1.53 10.11 1.10
CA ILE A 99 -1.58 10.83 2.38
C ILE A 99 -2.72 10.27 3.23
N LEU A 100 -2.44 9.88 4.47
CA LEU A 100 -3.44 9.52 5.48
C LEU A 100 -3.32 10.49 6.65
N SER A 101 -4.39 11.21 6.96
CA SER A 101 -4.37 12.29 7.95
C SER A 101 -5.58 12.29 8.86
N THR A 102 -5.36 12.60 10.13
CA THR A 102 -6.40 13.01 11.09
C THR A 102 -6.02 14.39 11.62
N ARG A 103 -6.91 15.37 11.56
CA ARG A 103 -6.55 16.78 11.72
C ARG A 103 -6.74 17.36 13.11
N ARG A 104 -7.65 16.79 13.91
CA ARG A 104 -7.99 17.29 15.25
C ARG A 104 -8.03 16.20 16.31
N GLU A 105 -8.15 16.65 17.55
CA GLU A 105 -8.46 15.80 18.69
C GLU A 105 -9.80 15.09 18.53
N GLY A 106 -9.85 13.81 18.91
CA GLY A 106 -11.05 12.99 18.81
C GLY A 106 -11.40 12.52 17.39
N ALA A 107 -10.65 12.93 16.36
CA ALA A 107 -10.89 12.47 14.99
C ALA A 107 -10.75 10.94 14.88
N VAL A 108 -11.61 10.31 14.08
CA VAL A 108 -11.61 8.86 13.86
C VAL A 108 -11.49 8.54 12.37
N LEU A 109 -10.32 8.07 11.94
CA LEU A 109 -10.13 7.49 10.61
C LEU A 109 -10.09 5.97 10.73
N GLN A 110 -11.09 5.30 10.17
CA GLN A 110 -11.13 3.86 10.04
C GLN A 110 -11.06 3.49 8.56
N ILE A 111 -10.19 2.57 8.21
CA ILE A 111 -10.03 2.02 6.87
C ILE A 111 -10.17 0.49 6.98
N GLY A 112 -11.05 -0.07 6.17
CA GLY A 112 -11.32 -1.51 6.12
C GLY A 112 -10.15 -2.36 5.59
N THR A 113 -10.40 -3.65 5.41
CA THR A 113 -9.45 -4.60 4.83
C THR A 113 -9.38 -4.44 3.31
N GLY A 114 -8.19 -4.63 2.72
CA GLY A 114 -8.01 -4.62 1.27
C GLY A 114 -8.10 -3.24 0.62
N PHE A 115 -7.99 -2.16 1.39
CA PHE A 115 -8.02 -0.80 0.85
C PHE A 115 -6.80 -0.53 -0.04
N GLY A 116 -7.05 -0.07 -1.26
CA GLY A 116 -6.04 0.31 -2.24
C GLY A 116 -6.16 1.77 -2.66
N MET A 117 -5.05 2.50 -2.74
CA MET A 117 -5.03 3.88 -3.23
C MET A 117 -3.73 4.21 -3.97
N THR A 118 -3.84 5.01 -5.03
CA THR A 118 -2.71 5.55 -5.80
C THR A 118 -2.74 7.07 -5.76
N GLY A 119 -1.65 7.69 -5.29
CA GLY A 119 -1.47 9.14 -5.26
C GLY A 119 -2.66 9.94 -4.74
N GLY A 120 -3.31 9.48 -3.67
CA GLY A 120 -4.54 10.05 -3.11
C GLY A 120 -4.39 10.56 -1.69
N SER A 121 -5.39 11.27 -1.16
CA SER A 121 -5.38 11.77 0.22
C SER A 121 -6.68 11.41 0.94
N VAL A 122 -6.58 10.82 2.12
CA VAL A 122 -7.69 10.65 3.06
C VAL A 122 -7.42 11.55 4.25
N VAL A 123 -8.18 12.64 4.36
CA VAL A 123 -8.01 13.67 5.38
C VAL A 123 -9.25 13.70 6.25
N CYS A 124 -9.12 13.15 7.45
CA CYS A 124 -10.21 13.05 8.42
C CYS A 124 -10.21 14.27 9.35
N GLU A 125 -11.24 15.10 9.22
CA GLU A 125 -11.53 16.16 10.19
C GLU A 125 -12.21 15.57 11.42
N GLU A 126 -13.37 14.92 11.28
CA GLU A 126 -14.09 14.36 12.44
C GLU A 126 -14.17 12.85 12.40
N ARG A 127 -14.75 12.28 11.34
CA ARG A 127 -14.95 10.83 11.23
C ARG A 127 -15.03 10.39 9.77
N ILE A 128 -14.27 9.36 9.42
CA ILE A 128 -14.32 8.62 8.14
C ILE A 128 -14.25 7.12 8.48
N ILE A 129 -15.14 6.31 7.91
CA ILE A 129 -15.23 4.85 8.13
C ILE A 129 -15.33 4.15 6.78
#